data_AF-A0A956AZC9-F1
#
_entry.id   AF-A0A956AZC9-F1
#
_cell.length_a   1.000
_cell.length_b   1.000
_cell.length_c   1.000
_cell.angle_alpha   90.00
_cell.angle_beta   90.00
_cell.angle_gamma   90.00
#
_symmetry.space_group_name_H-M   'P 1'
#
loop_
_entity.id
_entity.type
_entity.pdbx_description
1 polymer ?
#
loop_
_entity_poly.entity_id
_entity_poly.type
_entity_poly.pdbx_seq_one_letter_code
_entity_poly.pdbx_strand_id
1 'polypeptide(L)' 'MTADSEDPAQRARLADHWTRQALAEHASVASFARFALHLMAVGAPPDLLVATHQAGLDEIEHARL' A
#
# COMPACT_ATOMS: atom_id res chain seq x y z
N MET A 1 -5.10 36.62 5.95
CA MET A 1 -4.48 35.36 6.44
C MET A 1 -5.28 34.91 7.64
N THR A 2 -6.47 34.36 7.40
CA THR A 2 -7.39 33.93 8.45
C THR A 2 -7.23 32.44 8.61
N ALA A 3 -6.92 32.02 9.84
CA ALA A 3 -6.73 30.65 10.25
C ALA A 3 -7.88 29.76 9.75
N ASP A 4 -7.51 28.69 9.04
CA ASP A 4 -8.37 27.57 8.67
C ASP A 4 -9.00 27.00 9.95
N SER A 5 -10.27 27.30 10.17
CA SER A 5 -11.09 26.53 11.10
C SER A 5 -11.50 25.25 10.38
N GLU A 6 -10.64 24.23 10.40
CA GLU A 6 -10.98 22.91 9.86
C GLU A 6 -12.24 22.37 10.55
N ASP A 7 -13.32 22.22 9.78
CA ASP A 7 -14.58 21.61 10.22
C ASP A 7 -14.30 20.22 10.83
N PRO A 8 -14.72 19.94 12.08
CA PRO A 8 -14.55 18.63 12.69
C PRO A 8 -15.07 17.47 11.84
N ALA A 9 -16.16 17.69 11.08
CA ALA A 9 -16.69 16.66 10.18
C ALA A 9 -15.77 16.43 8.97
N GLN A 10 -15.09 17.47 8.47
CA GLN A 10 -14.08 17.34 7.43
C GLN A 10 -12.87 16.55 7.91
N ARG A 11 -12.36 16.83 9.12
CA ARG A 11 -11.24 16.06 9.69
C ARG A 11 -11.59 14.59 9.90
N ALA A 12 -12.81 14.29 10.37
CA ALA A 12 -13.27 12.91 10.53
C ALA A 12 -13.35 12.16 9.19
N ARG A 13 -13.84 12.80 8.13
CA ARG A 13 -13.88 12.21 6.78
C ARG A 13 -12.48 11.93 6.23
N LEU A 14 -11.53 12.85 6.42
CA LEU A 14 -10.15 12.64 5.99
C LEU A 14 -9.49 11.49 6.77
N ALA A 15 -9.67 11.45 8.10
CA ALA A 15 -9.13 10.38 8.93
C ALA A 15 -9.65 8.99 8.49
N ASP A 16 -10.95 8.85 8.24
CA ASP A 16 -11.54 7.61 7.74
C ASP A 16 -11.00 7.23 6.35
N HIS A 17 -10.88 8.20 5.44
CA HIS A 17 -10.32 7.97 4.11
C HIS A 17 -8.88 7.45 4.17
N TRP A 18 -8.00 8.13 4.91
CA TRP A 18 -6.60 7.74 5.04
C TRP A 18 -6.43 6.40 5.76
N THR A 19 -7.26 6.13 6.77
CA THR A 19 -7.28 4.82 7.45
C THR A 19 -7.63 3.69 6.48
N ARG A 20 -8.66 3.89 5.64
CA ARG A 20 -9.04 2.89 4.63
C ARG A 20 -7.98 2.69 3.57
N GLN A 21 -7.28 3.75 3.16
CA GLN A 21 -6.14 3.64 2.25
C GLN A 21 -5.01 2.80 2.88
N ALA A 22 -4.55 3.15 4.09
CA ALA A 22 -3.48 2.41 4.77
C ALA A 22 -3.80 0.91 4.96
N LEU A 23 -5.05 0.57 5.28
CA LEU A 23 -5.50 -0.82 5.37
C LEU A 23 -5.45 -1.56 4.01
N ALA A 24 -5.80 -0.87 2.93
CA ALA A 24 -5.72 -1.44 1.58
C ALA A 24 -4.26 -1.67 1.16
N GLU A 25 -3.37 -0.73 1.42
CA GLU A 25 -1.93 -0.87 1.13
C GLU A 25 -1.29 -1.97 1.99
N HIS A 26 -1.72 -2.13 3.25
CA HIS A 26 -1.26 -3.26 4.05
C HIS A 26 -1.69 -4.61 3.45
N ALA A 27 -2.89 -4.69 2.88
CA ALA A 27 -3.38 -5.90 2.22
C ALA A 27 -2.68 -6.19 0.87
N SER A 28 -2.20 -5.16 0.17
CA SER A 28 -1.47 -5.32 -1.09
C SER A 28 -0.10 -6.00 -0.89
N VAL A 29 0.56 -5.79 0.25
CA VAL A 29 1.81 -6.51 0.65
C VAL A 29 1.63 -8.04 0.55
N ALA A 30 0.54 -8.57 1.12
CA ALA A 30 0.26 -10.01 1.08
C ALA A 30 0.02 -10.52 -0.35
N SER A 31 -0.55 -9.67 -1.21
CA SER A 31 -0.79 -9.99 -2.63
C SER A 31 0.51 -10.13 -3.40
N PHE A 32 1.48 -9.23 -3.19
CA PHE A 32 2.81 -9.32 -3.81
C PHE A 32 3.60 -10.54 -3.32
N ALA A 33 3.55 -10.83 -2.02
CA ALA A 33 4.19 -12.03 -1.47
C ALA A 33 3.64 -13.32 -2.10
N ARG A 34 2.30 -13.42 -2.24
CA ARG A 34 1.66 -14.56 -2.93
C ARG A 34 2.06 -14.63 -4.40
N PHE A 35 2.13 -13.50 -5.09
CA PHE A 35 2.51 -13.47 -6.50
C PHE A 35 3.97 -13.91 -6.71
N ALA A 36 4.89 -13.51 -5.84
CA ALA A 36 6.28 -13.97 -5.86
C ALA A 36 6.38 -15.50 -5.74
N LEU A 37 5.58 -16.12 -4.85
CA LEU A 37 5.50 -17.59 -4.73
C LEU A 37 5.03 -18.23 -6.03
N HIS A 38 4.02 -17.66 -6.71
CA HIS A 38 3.56 -18.17 -8.01
C HIS A 38 4.64 -18.05 -9.09
N LEU A 39 5.36 -16.92 -9.16
CA LEU A 39 6.45 -16.73 -10.12
C LEU A 39 7.56 -17.76 -9.93
N MET A 40 7.94 -18.04 -8.68
CA MET A 40 8.93 -19.07 -8.37
C MET A 40 8.43 -20.48 -8.75
N ALA A 41 7.15 -20.78 -8.51
CA ALA A 41 6.57 -22.09 -8.83
C ALA A 41 6.58 -22.41 -10.33
N VAL A 42 6.44 -21.39 -11.19
CA VAL A 42 6.47 -21.55 -12.65
C VAL A 42 7.87 -21.33 -13.26
N GLY A 43 8.89 -21.06 -12.44
CA GLY A 43 10.24 -20.76 -12.93
C GLY A 43 10.33 -19.49 -13.76
N ALA A 44 9.57 -18.45 -13.38
CA ALA A 44 9.52 -17.19 -14.11
C ALA A 44 10.90 -16.50 -14.19
N PRO A 45 11.12 -15.66 -15.21
CA PRO A 45 12.34 -14.85 -15.34
C PRO A 45 12.70 -14.07 -14.06
N PRO A 46 13.98 -13.98 -13.68
CA PRO A 46 14.40 -13.32 -12.43
C PRO A 46 14.03 -11.84 -12.31
N ASP A 47 13.95 -11.12 -13.44
CA ASP A 47 13.56 -9.71 -13.49
C ASP A 47 12.11 -9.49 -13.01
N LEU A 48 11.19 -10.40 -13.34
CA LEU A 48 9.82 -10.35 -12.81
C LEU A 48 9.75 -10.60 -11.30
N LEU A 49 10.61 -11.47 -10.79
CA LEU A 49 10.70 -11.74 -9.35
C LEU A 49 11.24 -10.52 -8.61
N VAL A 50 12.29 -9.87 -9.14
CA VAL A 50 12.84 -8.62 -8.59
C VAL A 50 11.77 -7.52 -8.58
N ALA A 51 11.09 -7.29 -9.70
CA ALA A 51 10.06 -6.26 -9.80
C ALA A 51 8.91 -6.50 -8.81
N THR A 52 8.49 -7.77 -8.64
CA THR A 52 7.43 -8.15 -7.69
C THR A 52 7.84 -7.88 -6.24
N HIS A 53 9.09 -8.17 -5.88
CA HIS A 53 9.61 -7.87 -4.55
C HIS A 53 9.76 -6.37 -4.31
N GLN A 54 10.22 -5.61 -5.30
CA GLN A 54 10.31 -4.14 -5.21
C GLN A 54 8.93 -3.52 -4.97
N ALA A 55 7.94 -3.89 -5.76
CA ALA A 55 6.58 -3.40 -5.56
C ALA A 55 6.04 -3.76 -4.16
N GLY A 56 6.29 -4.97 -3.67
CA GLY A 56 5.92 -5.34 -2.30
C GLY A 56 6.61 -4.51 -1.20
N LEU A 57 7.83 -4.02 -1.43
CA LEU A 57 8.52 -3.11 -0.52
C LEU A 57 7.91 -1.70 -0.56
N ASP A 58 7.51 -1.24 -1.74
CA ASP A 58 6.84 0.06 -1.90
C ASP A 58 5.53 0.10 -1.12
N GLU A 59 4.74 -0.98 -1.13
CA GLU A 59 3.49 -1.05 -0.35
C GLU A 59 3.71 -1.08 1.17
N ILE A 60 4.83 -1.65 1.64
CA ILE A 60 5.20 -1.56 3.05
C ILE A 60 5.48 -0.10 3.44
N GLU A 61 6.10 0.67 2.54
CA GLU A 61 6.35 2.09 2.79
C GLU A 61 5.05 2.91 2.68
N HIS A 62 4.18 2.64 1.71
CA HIS A 62 2.88 3.28 1.62
C HIS A 62 2.01 3.03 2.87
N ALA A 63 2.05 1.83 3.44
CA ALA A 63 1.31 1.51 4.66
C ALA A 63 1.84 2.21 5.94
N ARG A 64 3.02 2.87 5.88
CA ARG A 64 3.59 3.65 7.00
C ARG A 64 3.22 5.13 6.96
N LEU A 65 2.83 5.65 5.80
CA LEU A 65 2.51 7.06 5.55
C LEU A 65 1.03 7.37 5.81
#